data_AF-A0A7Y7I199-F1
#
_entry.id   AF-A0A7Y7I199-F1
#
_cell.length_a   1.000
_cell.length_b   1.000
_cell.length_c   1.000
_cell.angle_alpha   90.00
_cell.angle_beta   90.00
_cell.angle_gamma   90.00
#
_symmetry.space_group_name_H-M   'P 1'
#
loop_
_entity.id
_entity.type
_entity.pdbx_description
1 polymer ?
#
loop_
_entity_poly.entity_id
_entity_poly.type
_entity_poly.pdbx_seq_one_letter_code
_entity_poly.pdbx_strand_id
1 'polypeptide(L)'
;MANRSYLYSLGNRPVAYADRPETISGLSEWPYDVPFMFRLLMSGDPQLCASLVSDGFDGDEPGSKTRLHAISSSFDPGFERVRRFIDIVRPLLLAAPETDPQSAAEAQPQSPQSLLGRFKELISPGRNAPVRAAPPSAPVRLPIWLDETIAFLEAHRDRYLLLETVELDTMSEETEDALRACVEQEIARCLHAGAALDALPADTAEAGRLLKKAIAQKGPAPLDAFFGLRLDDDCDSTRNGATKHPLGLQWSDVLYFDLWNRAEFEAHRDER
;
A
#
# COMPACT_ATOMS: atom_id res chain seq x y z
N MET A 1 -20.20 1.63 9.46
CA MET A 1 -18.85 1.95 8.98
C MET A 1 -18.15 0.65 8.59
N ALA A 2 -17.47 0.64 7.44
CA ALA A 2 -16.74 -0.54 6.96
C ALA A 2 -15.28 -0.57 7.46
N ASN A 3 -14.86 0.45 8.22
CA ASN A 3 -13.54 0.60 8.83
C ASN A 3 -12.43 0.63 7.76
N ARG A 4 -12.56 1.54 6.78
CA ARG A 4 -11.65 1.61 5.63
C ARG A 4 -11.11 3.01 5.42
N SER A 5 -9.95 3.08 4.77
CA SER A 5 -9.51 4.28 4.06
C SER A 5 -10.02 4.24 2.62
N TYR A 6 -10.30 5.42 2.04
CA TYR A 6 -10.78 5.55 0.67
C TYR A 6 -9.97 6.61 -0.08
N LEU A 7 -9.57 6.31 -1.30
CA LEU A 7 -8.79 7.19 -2.16
C LEU A 7 -9.60 7.54 -3.40
N TYR A 8 -9.63 8.84 -3.73
CA TYR A 8 -10.34 9.38 -4.89
C TYR A 8 -9.44 10.36 -5.67
N SER A 9 -9.76 10.58 -6.93
CA SER A 9 -9.28 11.73 -7.70
C SER A 9 -10.41 12.75 -7.91
N LEU A 10 -10.11 14.04 -7.74
CA LEU A 10 -11.08 15.13 -7.73
C LEU A 10 -10.66 16.32 -8.61
N GLY A 11 -11.65 17.07 -9.10
CA GLY A 11 -11.44 18.34 -9.83
C GLY A 11 -11.08 19.55 -8.97
N ASN A 12 -11.39 19.55 -7.66
CA ASN A 12 -11.03 20.59 -6.69
C ASN A 12 -10.64 20.02 -5.32
N ARG A 13 -10.08 20.87 -4.45
CA ARG A 13 -9.87 20.59 -3.03
C ARG A 13 -11.07 21.08 -2.22
N PRO A 14 -11.84 20.20 -1.55
CA PRO A 14 -13.04 20.60 -0.81
C PRO A 14 -12.71 21.47 0.41
N VAL A 15 -13.37 22.61 0.56
CA VAL A 15 -13.26 23.46 1.77
C VAL A 15 -14.39 23.23 2.78
N ALA A 16 -15.47 22.58 2.36
CA ALA A 16 -16.62 22.22 3.18
C ALA A 16 -17.33 21.00 2.57
N TYR A 17 -18.19 20.32 3.34
CA TYR A 17 -18.93 19.15 2.87
C TYR A 17 -19.76 19.41 1.59
N ALA A 18 -20.34 20.60 1.50
CA ALA A 18 -21.16 21.01 0.35
C ALA A 18 -20.32 21.53 -0.84
N ASP A 19 -19.01 21.73 -0.67
CA ASP A 19 -18.09 22.14 -1.75
C ASP A 19 -17.71 20.93 -2.61
N ARG A 20 -18.72 20.37 -3.27
CA ARG A 20 -18.57 19.16 -4.08
C ARG A 20 -17.81 19.43 -5.38
N PRO A 21 -16.85 18.56 -5.74
CA PRO A 21 -16.22 18.57 -7.04
C PRO A 21 -17.19 18.33 -8.19
N GLU A 22 -16.91 18.94 -9.34
CA GLU A 22 -17.60 18.62 -10.60
C GLU A 22 -17.28 17.21 -11.07
N THR A 23 -16.05 16.76 -10.82
CA THR A 23 -15.50 15.46 -11.22
C THR A 23 -14.95 14.74 -10.00
N ILE A 24 -15.35 13.48 -9.86
CA ILE A 24 -14.88 12.54 -8.84
C ILE A 24 -14.65 11.19 -9.52
N SER A 25 -13.57 10.51 -9.17
CA SER A 25 -13.35 9.10 -9.49
C SER A 25 -12.86 8.38 -8.25
N GLY A 26 -13.47 7.25 -7.91
CA GLY A 26 -12.88 6.31 -6.96
C GLY A 26 -11.55 5.79 -7.51
N LEU A 27 -10.59 5.53 -6.62
CA LEU A 27 -9.31 4.93 -7.01
C LEU A 27 -9.05 3.61 -6.30
N SER A 28 -9.26 3.58 -4.98
CA SER A 28 -9.03 2.40 -4.16
C SER A 28 -9.59 2.58 -2.75
N GLU A 29 -9.72 1.47 -2.03
CA GLU A 29 -10.16 1.44 -0.65
C GLU A 29 -9.46 0.32 0.12
N TRP A 30 -9.07 0.58 1.38
CA TRP A 30 -8.30 -0.38 2.17
C TRP A 30 -8.87 -0.58 3.57
N PRO A 31 -9.12 -1.83 4.00
CA PRO A 31 -9.65 -2.09 5.34
C PRO A 31 -8.55 -1.92 6.40
N TYR A 32 -8.90 -1.23 7.49
CA TYR A 32 -8.12 -1.09 8.72
C TYR A 32 -6.71 -0.46 8.61
N ASP A 33 -6.31 0.05 7.44
CA ASP A 33 -4.99 0.66 7.24
C ASP A 33 -5.02 1.69 6.10
N VAL A 34 -3.96 2.48 6.01
CA VAL A 34 -3.63 3.33 4.84
C VAL A 34 -2.36 2.74 4.21
N PRO A 35 -2.44 2.10 3.03
CA PRO A 35 -1.30 1.41 2.43
C PRO A 35 -0.22 2.37 1.91
N PHE A 36 0.96 1.84 1.62
CA PHE A 36 2.12 2.64 1.21
C PHE A 36 1.88 3.47 -0.06
N MET A 37 1.23 2.92 -1.08
CA MET A 37 0.95 3.64 -2.34
C MET A 37 0.02 4.84 -2.12
N PHE A 38 -0.92 4.76 -1.18
CA PHE A 38 -1.78 5.90 -0.86
C PHE A 38 -0.95 7.03 -0.26
N ARG A 39 -0.11 6.71 0.73
CA ARG A 39 0.80 7.69 1.36
C ARG A 39 1.74 8.33 0.34
N LEU A 40 2.27 7.53 -0.59
CA LEU A 40 3.17 8.02 -1.63
C LEU A 40 2.45 8.94 -2.62
N LEU A 41 1.24 8.59 -3.06
CA LEU A 41 0.39 9.45 -3.89
C LEU A 41 0.02 10.77 -3.19
N MET A 42 -0.30 10.72 -1.90
CA MET A 42 -0.68 11.91 -1.14
C MET A 42 0.52 12.81 -0.79
N SER A 43 1.76 12.33 -0.95
CA SER A 43 2.97 13.02 -0.49
C SER A 43 3.34 14.31 -1.25
N GLY A 44 2.65 14.63 -2.36
CA GLY A 44 2.99 15.77 -3.23
C GLY A 44 2.82 17.14 -2.57
N ASP A 45 1.62 17.39 -2.04
CA ASP A 45 1.22 18.59 -1.30
C ASP A 45 0.03 18.23 -0.39
N PRO A 46 0.22 17.35 0.63
CA PRO A 46 -0.88 16.91 1.48
C PRO A 46 -1.34 18.05 2.39
N GLN A 47 -2.64 18.34 2.37
CA GLN A 47 -3.27 19.37 3.18
C GLN A 47 -4.57 18.86 3.79
N LEU A 48 -4.86 19.34 5.00
CA LEU A 48 -6.15 19.13 5.65
C LEU A 48 -7.26 19.76 4.80
N CYS A 49 -8.34 19.02 4.58
CA CYS A 49 -9.52 19.49 3.86
C CYS A 49 -10.80 18.94 4.51
N ALA A 50 -11.96 19.38 4.04
CA ALA A 50 -13.23 18.83 4.53
C ALA A 50 -13.44 17.40 4.03
N SER A 51 -13.92 16.52 4.91
CA SER A 51 -14.41 15.20 4.48
C SER A 51 -15.64 15.37 3.58
N LEU A 52 -15.73 14.53 2.56
CA LEU A 52 -16.87 14.41 1.66
C LEU A 52 -17.77 13.21 1.99
N VAL A 53 -17.34 12.35 2.92
CA VAL A 53 -18.09 11.17 3.39
C VAL A 53 -19.29 11.60 4.23
N SER A 54 -19.08 12.44 5.25
CA SER A 54 -20.16 12.96 6.10
C SER A 54 -19.95 14.43 6.50
N ASP A 55 -21.05 15.13 6.80
CA ASP A 55 -21.06 16.52 7.28
C ASP A 55 -21.00 16.64 8.81
N GLY A 56 -20.92 15.49 9.51
CA GLY A 56 -20.84 15.35 10.96
C GLY A 56 -21.31 13.97 11.41
N PHE A 57 -21.58 13.81 12.70
CA PHE A 57 -22.20 12.60 13.24
C PHE A 57 -23.73 12.72 13.27
N ASP A 58 -24.43 11.59 13.11
CA ASP A 58 -25.90 11.54 13.14
C ASP A 58 -26.47 12.03 14.48
N GLY A 59 -25.70 11.91 15.58
CA GLY A 59 -26.08 12.36 16.92
C GLY A 59 -25.82 13.84 17.21
N ASP A 60 -25.21 14.58 16.27
CA ASP A 60 -24.89 15.99 16.48
C ASP A 60 -26.14 16.88 16.40
N GLU A 61 -26.15 17.95 17.20
CA GLU A 61 -27.22 18.95 17.17
C GLU A 61 -27.27 19.67 15.81
N PRO A 62 -28.47 19.94 15.26
CA PRO A 62 -28.62 20.73 14.04
C PRO A 62 -27.92 22.09 14.15
N GLY A 63 -27.02 22.37 13.21
CA GLY A 63 -26.24 23.62 13.18
C GLY A 63 -24.96 23.62 14.03
N SER A 64 -24.66 22.53 14.74
CA SER A 64 -23.45 22.34 15.52
C SER A 64 -22.82 20.96 15.26
N LYS A 65 -22.75 20.57 13.99
CA LYS A 65 -22.13 19.31 13.56
C LYS A 65 -20.61 19.30 13.79
N THR A 66 -20.11 18.16 14.25
CA THR A 66 -18.70 17.85 14.41
C THR A 66 -18.01 17.92 13.05
N ARG A 67 -16.91 18.67 12.96
CA ARG A 67 -16.18 18.81 11.68
C ARG A 67 -15.31 17.58 11.41
N LEU A 68 -15.62 16.91 10.32
CA LEU A 68 -14.86 15.77 9.83
C LEU A 68 -13.88 16.22 8.75
N HIS A 69 -12.67 15.69 8.81
CA HIS A 69 -11.57 16.11 7.97
C HIS A 69 -11.05 14.95 7.13
N ALA A 70 -10.45 15.30 6.00
CA ALA A 70 -9.76 14.38 5.09
C ALA A 70 -8.45 15.02 4.64
N ILE A 71 -7.68 14.30 3.82
CA ILE A 71 -6.43 14.80 3.24
C ILE A 71 -6.64 15.03 1.75
N SER A 72 -6.26 16.20 1.25
CA SER A 72 -6.17 16.47 -0.19
C SER A 72 -4.73 16.72 -0.61
N SER A 73 -4.35 16.24 -1.78
CA SER A 73 -3.03 16.50 -2.37
C SER A 73 -3.15 16.83 -3.86
N SER A 74 -2.15 17.50 -4.42
CA SER A 74 -2.05 17.59 -5.88
C SER A 74 -1.71 16.21 -6.45
N PHE A 75 -2.38 15.79 -7.53
CA PHE A 75 -2.22 14.43 -8.07
C PHE A 75 -0.79 14.18 -8.58
N ASP A 76 -0.29 15.11 -9.41
CA ASP A 76 0.89 14.88 -10.24
C ASP A 76 2.17 14.58 -9.45
N PRO A 77 2.55 15.36 -8.42
CA PRO A 77 3.84 15.12 -7.77
C PRO A 77 3.91 13.76 -7.06
N GLY A 78 2.81 13.32 -6.44
CA GLY A 78 2.72 11.99 -5.84
C GLY A 78 2.71 10.88 -6.89
N PHE A 79 2.06 11.11 -8.03
CA PHE A 79 2.07 10.14 -9.12
C PHE A 79 3.45 9.96 -9.76
N GLU A 80 4.22 11.03 -9.94
CA GLU A 80 5.63 10.94 -10.37
C GLU A 80 6.47 10.12 -9.39
N ARG A 81 6.22 10.27 -8.08
CA ARG A 81 6.87 9.46 -7.05
C ARG A 81 6.50 7.98 -7.15
N VAL A 82 5.23 7.65 -7.41
CA VAL A 82 4.79 6.28 -7.68
C VAL A 82 5.52 5.69 -8.89
N ARG A 83 5.60 6.43 -10.01
CA ARG A 83 6.35 5.98 -11.20
C ARG A 83 7.81 5.70 -10.88
N ARG A 84 8.48 6.64 -10.20
CA ARG A 84 9.87 6.46 -9.79
C ARG A 84 10.06 5.26 -8.87
N PHE A 85 9.17 5.04 -7.90
CA PHE A 85 9.22 3.86 -7.04
C PHE A 85 9.12 2.57 -7.85
N ILE A 86 8.18 2.51 -8.80
CA ILE A 86 8.00 1.35 -9.69
C ILE A 86 9.23 1.12 -10.57
N ASP A 87 9.83 2.17 -11.11
CA ASP A 87 11.07 2.09 -11.90
C ASP A 87 12.25 1.55 -11.10
N ILE A 88 12.32 1.85 -9.80
CA ILE A 88 13.31 1.29 -8.87
C ILE A 88 13.03 -0.17 -8.56
N VAL A 89 11.77 -0.55 -8.36
CA VAL A 89 11.38 -1.92 -7.98
C VAL A 89 11.50 -2.88 -9.16
N ARG A 90 11.16 -2.47 -10.38
CA ARG A 90 11.09 -3.36 -11.54
C ARG A 90 12.40 -4.14 -11.81
N PRO A 91 13.60 -3.52 -11.82
CA PRO A 91 14.85 -4.26 -11.99
C PRO A 91 15.14 -5.24 -10.85
N LEU A 92 14.67 -4.95 -9.62
CA LEU A 92 14.85 -5.85 -8.47
C LEU A 92 14.06 -7.16 -8.63
N LEU A 93 12.90 -7.10 -9.27
CA LEU A 93 12.04 -8.26 -9.52
C LEU A 93 12.56 -9.13 -10.68
N LEU A 94 13.29 -8.52 -11.62
CA LEU A 94 13.86 -9.20 -12.78
C LEU A 94 15.28 -9.74 -12.54
N ALA A 95 15.97 -9.25 -11.51
CA ALA A 95 17.25 -9.77 -11.10
C ALA A 95 17.08 -11.20 -10.55
N ALA A 96 17.76 -12.18 -11.18
CA ALA A 96 17.80 -13.54 -10.67
C ALA A 96 18.28 -13.55 -9.22
N PRO A 97 17.80 -14.49 -8.36
CA PRO A 97 18.33 -14.61 -7.01
C PRO A 97 19.85 -14.79 -7.12
N GLU A 98 20.60 -13.89 -6.46
CA GLU A 98 22.04 -14.03 -6.33
C GLU A 98 22.29 -15.42 -5.75
N THR A 99 22.81 -16.33 -6.58
CA THR A 99 23.30 -17.62 -6.10
C THR A 99 24.45 -17.31 -5.18
N ASP A 100 24.16 -17.29 -3.88
CA ASP A 100 25.12 -17.02 -2.84
C ASP A 100 26.24 -18.08 -2.94
N PRO A 101 27.47 -17.72 -3.38
CA PRO A 101 28.53 -18.70 -3.59
C PRO A 101 28.96 -19.37 -2.28
N GLN A 102 28.56 -18.81 -1.14
CA GLN A 102 28.90 -19.29 0.19
C GLN A 102 27.99 -20.41 0.72
N SER A 103 26.80 -20.64 0.13
CA SER A 103 25.93 -21.74 0.55
C SER A 103 26.35 -23.10 -0.04
N ALA A 104 27.25 -23.12 -1.03
CA ALA A 104 27.80 -24.34 -1.62
C ALA A 104 28.99 -24.95 -0.83
N ALA A 105 29.47 -24.28 0.24
CA ALA A 105 30.69 -24.67 0.94
C ALA A 105 30.48 -25.50 2.23
N GLU A 106 29.24 -25.80 2.64
CA GLU A 106 28.95 -26.70 3.76
C GLU A 106 28.44 -28.08 3.31
N ALA A 107 29.17 -28.71 2.38
CA ALA A 107 29.14 -30.17 2.27
C ALA A 107 30.10 -30.75 3.32
N GLN A 108 29.54 -31.17 4.45
CA GLN A 108 30.28 -31.78 5.57
C GLN A 108 31.15 -32.98 5.11
N PRO A 109 32.36 -33.16 5.68
CA PRO A 109 33.20 -34.32 5.41
C PRO A 109 32.61 -35.61 6.00
N GLN A 110 32.61 -36.65 5.18
CA GLN A 110 32.13 -37.99 5.48
C GLN A 110 32.87 -38.62 6.68
N SER A 111 32.12 -39.06 7.68
CA SER A 111 32.61 -39.90 8.79
C SER A 111 32.98 -41.31 8.30
N PRO A 112 34.05 -41.95 8.80
CA PRO A 112 34.48 -43.27 8.36
C PRO A 112 33.45 -44.36 8.69
N GLN A 113 33.15 -45.18 7.68
CA GLN A 113 32.16 -46.25 7.71
C GLN A 113 32.55 -47.34 8.73
N SER A 114 31.65 -47.61 9.69
CA SER A 114 31.71 -48.79 10.56
C SER A 114 31.21 -50.03 9.82
N LEU A 115 32.04 -51.09 9.82
CA LEU A 115 31.83 -52.36 9.11
C LEU A 115 30.62 -53.20 9.58
N LEU A 116 29.88 -52.76 10.60
CA LEU A 116 28.71 -53.48 11.13
C LEU A 116 27.36 -53.08 10.49
N GLY A 117 27.33 -52.12 9.57
CA GLY A 117 26.10 -51.72 8.86
C GLY A 117 25.76 -52.56 7.63
N ARG A 118 26.73 -53.31 7.07
CA ARG A 118 26.60 -54.00 5.76
C ARG A 118 25.77 -55.30 5.78
N PHE A 119 25.31 -55.75 6.93
CA PHE A 119 24.53 -57.01 7.05
C PHE A 119 23.01 -56.82 7.18
N LYS A 120 22.49 -55.58 7.13
CA LYS A 120 21.04 -55.31 7.24
C LYS A 120 20.32 -54.99 5.92
N GLU A 121 21.00 -54.99 4.78
CA GLU A 121 20.39 -54.65 3.48
C GLU A 121 19.74 -55.83 2.73
N LEU A 122 19.68 -57.03 3.32
CA LEU A 122 19.23 -58.23 2.59
C LEU A 122 17.74 -58.62 2.73
N ILE A 123 16.89 -57.80 3.36
CA ILE A 123 15.45 -58.10 3.46
C ILE A 123 14.61 -56.81 3.42
N SER A 124 14.28 -56.31 2.21
CA SER A 124 12.92 -55.87 1.81
C SER A 124 12.93 -55.08 0.49
N PRO A 125 11.86 -55.19 -0.33
CA PRO A 125 11.89 -54.80 -1.73
C PRO A 125 11.58 -53.30 -1.94
N GLY A 126 12.12 -52.81 -3.06
CA GLY A 126 12.12 -51.42 -3.49
C GLY A 126 10.77 -50.72 -3.53
N ARG A 127 10.79 -49.47 -3.09
CA ARG A 127 9.91 -48.41 -3.55
C ARG A 127 10.74 -47.14 -3.67
N ASN A 128 11.39 -46.97 -4.83
CA ASN A 128 11.80 -45.64 -5.27
C ASN A 128 10.52 -44.87 -5.55
N ALA A 129 10.07 -44.07 -4.57
CA ALA A 129 9.03 -43.08 -4.82
C ALA A 129 9.59 -42.09 -5.86
N PRO A 130 8.85 -41.79 -6.94
CA PRO A 130 9.27 -40.72 -7.84
C PRO A 130 9.37 -39.45 -7.01
N VAL A 131 10.52 -38.77 -7.09
CA VAL A 131 10.65 -37.40 -6.60
C VAL A 131 9.61 -36.60 -7.36
N ARG A 132 8.51 -36.27 -6.67
CA ARG A 132 7.45 -35.44 -7.21
C ARG A 132 8.10 -34.10 -7.48
N ALA A 133 8.29 -33.77 -8.77
CA ALA A 133 8.75 -32.46 -9.17
C ALA A 133 7.90 -31.43 -8.41
N ALA A 134 8.57 -30.48 -7.75
CA ALA A 134 7.88 -29.36 -7.14
C ALA A 134 6.96 -28.76 -8.23
N PRO A 135 5.70 -28.44 -7.90
CA PRO A 135 4.85 -27.75 -8.86
C PRO A 135 5.61 -26.53 -9.38
N PRO A 136 5.47 -26.17 -10.67
CA PRO A 136 6.10 -24.97 -11.19
C PRO A 136 5.74 -23.81 -10.27
N SER A 137 6.75 -23.08 -9.80
CA SER A 137 6.55 -21.87 -9.02
C SER A 137 5.55 -20.99 -9.76
N ALA A 138 4.49 -20.57 -9.08
CA ALA A 138 3.51 -19.66 -9.67
C ALA A 138 4.24 -18.44 -10.27
N PRO A 139 3.80 -17.93 -11.43
CA PRO A 139 4.43 -16.77 -12.04
C PRO A 139 4.33 -15.59 -11.07
N VAL A 140 5.45 -14.90 -10.85
CA VAL A 140 5.49 -13.66 -10.06
C VAL A 140 4.59 -12.63 -10.74
N ARG A 141 3.53 -12.20 -10.04
CA ARG A 141 2.51 -11.28 -10.55
C ARG A 141 2.81 -9.83 -10.25
N LEU A 142 3.63 -9.55 -9.23
CA LEU A 142 3.91 -8.18 -8.81
C LEU A 142 4.30 -7.22 -9.96
N PRO A 143 5.19 -7.55 -10.92
CA PRO A 143 5.51 -6.64 -12.03
C PRO A 143 4.28 -6.22 -12.84
N ILE A 144 3.33 -7.14 -13.06
CA ILE A 144 2.08 -6.88 -13.80
C ILE A 144 1.22 -5.90 -12.99
N TRP A 145 1.08 -6.11 -11.68
CA TRP A 145 0.30 -5.21 -10.82
C TRP A 145 0.88 -3.79 -10.77
N LEU A 146 2.21 -3.65 -10.85
CA LEU A 146 2.85 -2.33 -10.94
C LEU A 146 2.55 -1.65 -12.28
N ASP A 147 2.52 -2.39 -13.39
CA ASP A 147 2.11 -1.85 -14.70
C ASP A 147 0.63 -1.43 -14.70
N GLU A 148 -0.24 -2.27 -14.15
CA GLU A 148 -1.68 -1.98 -13.99
C GLU A 148 -1.91 -0.76 -13.10
N THR A 149 -1.10 -0.58 -12.06
CA THR A 149 -1.15 0.62 -11.19
C THR A 149 -0.95 1.89 -11.99
N ILE A 150 0.08 1.94 -12.85
CA ILE A 150 0.35 3.14 -13.66
C ILE A 150 -0.80 3.39 -14.65
N ALA A 151 -1.23 2.35 -15.38
CA ALA A 151 -2.30 2.48 -16.36
C ALA A 151 -3.62 2.94 -15.73
N PHE A 152 -3.97 2.39 -14.56
CA PHE A 152 -5.18 2.77 -13.83
C PHE A 152 -5.11 4.21 -13.35
N LEU A 153 -4.02 4.61 -12.68
CA LEU A 153 -3.87 5.97 -12.18
C LEU A 153 -3.86 7.01 -13.31
N GLU A 154 -3.30 6.70 -14.47
CA GLU A 154 -3.39 7.58 -15.65
C GLU A 154 -4.82 7.73 -16.16
N ALA A 155 -5.58 6.63 -16.24
CA ALA A 155 -6.95 6.63 -16.74
C ALA A 155 -7.92 7.41 -15.83
N HIS A 156 -7.64 7.47 -14.52
CA HIS A 156 -8.49 8.11 -13.52
C HIS A 156 -7.87 9.39 -12.93
N ARG A 157 -6.88 9.97 -13.61
CA ARG A 157 -6.20 11.18 -13.16
C ARG A 157 -7.07 12.43 -13.29
N ASP A 158 -7.14 13.18 -12.20
CA ASP A 158 -7.65 14.55 -12.17
C ASP A 158 -6.63 15.46 -11.45
N ARG A 159 -7.02 16.69 -11.11
CA ARG A 159 -6.16 17.72 -10.55
C ARG A 159 -5.70 17.39 -9.13
N TYR A 160 -6.58 16.82 -8.32
CA TYR A 160 -6.35 16.55 -6.92
C TYR A 160 -6.62 15.09 -6.58
N LEU A 161 -6.08 14.68 -5.44
CA LEU A 161 -6.42 13.46 -4.73
C LEU A 161 -7.17 13.82 -3.44
N LEU A 162 -8.00 12.91 -2.98
CA LEU A 162 -8.64 12.92 -1.67
C LEU A 162 -8.44 11.57 -1.00
N LEU A 163 -7.91 11.58 0.22
CA LEU A 163 -7.79 10.42 1.08
C LEU A 163 -8.69 10.63 2.31
N GLU A 164 -9.72 9.79 2.41
CA GLU A 164 -10.63 9.72 3.53
C GLU A 164 -10.15 8.67 4.54
N THR A 165 -9.95 9.08 5.78
CA THR A 165 -9.57 8.21 6.92
C THR A 165 -10.62 8.19 8.03
N VAL A 166 -11.74 8.89 7.85
CA VAL A 166 -12.74 9.13 8.90
C VAL A 166 -13.22 7.85 9.59
N GLU A 167 -13.43 6.75 8.85
CA GLU A 167 -13.85 5.48 9.45
C GLU A 167 -12.75 4.84 10.30
N LEU A 168 -11.47 5.10 10.02
CA LEU A 168 -10.35 4.63 10.83
C LEU A 168 -10.19 5.49 12.08
N ASP A 169 -10.32 6.82 11.92
CA ASP A 169 -10.11 7.78 13.00
C ASP A 169 -11.19 7.64 14.08
N THR A 170 -12.45 7.45 13.66
CA THR A 170 -13.62 7.25 14.54
C THR A 170 -13.64 5.91 15.27
N MET A 171 -12.77 4.96 14.90
CA MET A 171 -12.56 3.75 15.71
C MET A 171 -11.76 4.02 16.98
N SER A 172 -10.97 5.10 17.00
CA SER A 172 -10.01 5.39 18.07
C SER A 172 -10.37 6.65 18.84
N GLU A 173 -11.00 7.63 18.18
CA GLU A 173 -11.21 8.97 18.73
C GLU A 173 -12.67 9.42 18.53
N GLU A 174 -13.13 10.29 19.43
CA GLU A 174 -14.54 10.77 19.45
C GLU A 174 -14.66 12.29 19.34
N THR A 175 -13.60 13.04 19.66
CA THR A 175 -13.64 14.51 19.69
C THR A 175 -13.12 15.12 18.39
N GLU A 176 -13.67 16.27 17.99
CA GLU A 176 -13.24 16.99 16.78
C GLU A 176 -11.73 17.21 16.72
N ASP A 177 -11.13 17.69 17.82
CA ASP A 177 -9.70 17.96 17.91
C ASP A 177 -8.85 16.67 17.78
N ALA A 178 -9.30 15.57 18.38
CA ALA A 178 -8.59 14.29 18.31
C ALA A 178 -8.70 13.67 16.91
N LEU A 179 -9.88 13.71 16.29
CA LEU A 179 -10.10 13.26 14.91
C LEU A 179 -9.23 14.07 13.93
N ARG A 180 -9.18 15.40 14.10
CA ARG A 180 -8.29 16.25 13.31
C ARG A 180 -6.82 15.87 13.50
N ALA A 181 -6.40 15.60 14.74
CA ALA A 181 -5.03 15.19 15.03
C ALA A 181 -4.67 13.84 14.36
N CYS A 182 -5.61 12.91 14.23
CA CYS A 182 -5.40 11.67 13.45
C CYS A 182 -5.08 11.96 11.98
N VAL A 183 -5.86 12.85 11.35
CA VAL A 183 -5.64 13.26 9.95
C VAL A 183 -4.30 13.97 9.79
N GLU A 184 -3.94 14.87 10.71
CA GLU A 184 -2.63 15.57 10.69
C GLU A 184 -1.45 14.60 10.87
N GLN A 185 -1.60 13.55 11.69
CA GLN A 185 -0.60 12.48 11.79
C GLN A 185 -0.48 11.68 10.50
N GLU A 186 -1.59 11.41 9.80
CA GLU A 186 -1.53 10.71 8.51
C GLU A 186 -0.93 11.60 7.41
N ILE A 187 -1.16 12.91 7.43
CA ILE A 187 -0.43 13.88 6.59
C ILE A 187 1.09 13.75 6.82
N ALA A 188 1.53 13.69 8.07
CA ALA A 188 2.95 13.52 8.40
C ALA A 188 3.49 12.18 7.84
N ARG A 189 2.70 11.10 7.88
CA ARG A 189 3.07 9.80 7.28
C ARG A 189 3.16 9.87 5.74
N CYS A 190 2.28 10.61 5.09
CA CYS A 190 2.36 10.86 3.64
C CYS A 190 3.64 11.61 3.27
N LEU A 191 3.95 12.70 3.99
CA LEU A 191 5.20 13.46 3.79
C LEU A 191 6.44 12.59 4.03
N HIS A 192 6.40 11.74 5.06
CA HIS A 192 7.48 10.81 5.38
C HIS A 192 7.74 9.80 4.25
N ALA A 193 6.68 9.24 3.65
CA ALA A 193 6.79 8.35 2.50
C ALA A 193 7.40 9.03 1.28
N GLY A 194 7.00 10.28 1.00
CA GLY A 194 7.60 11.09 -0.07
C GLY A 194 9.09 11.37 0.18
N ALA A 195 9.43 11.80 1.41
CA ALA A 195 10.81 12.07 1.80
C ALA A 195 11.70 10.82 1.73
N ALA A 196 11.15 9.64 2.05
CA ALA A 196 11.86 8.36 1.96
C ALA A 196 12.25 8.05 0.52
N LEU A 197 11.32 8.25 -0.43
CA LEU A 197 11.62 8.09 -1.85
C LEU A 197 12.62 9.13 -2.34
N ASP A 198 12.42 10.40 -1.99
CA ASP A 198 13.31 11.50 -2.40
C ASP A 198 14.75 11.30 -1.89
N ALA A 199 14.93 10.62 -0.75
CA ALA A 199 16.24 10.27 -0.20
C ALA A 199 16.96 9.12 -0.94
N LEU A 200 16.28 8.36 -1.79
CA LEU A 200 16.94 7.34 -2.62
C LEU A 200 17.81 8.01 -3.70
N PRO A 201 18.97 7.43 -4.06
CA PRO A 201 19.81 7.90 -5.16
C PRO A 201 19.07 8.01 -6.50
N ALA A 202 19.62 8.81 -7.41
CA ALA A 202 19.10 8.92 -8.78
C ALA A 202 19.40 7.68 -9.63
N ASP A 203 20.52 6.99 -9.36
CA ASP A 203 20.85 5.72 -10.02
C ASP A 203 19.88 4.62 -9.57
N THR A 204 19.11 4.07 -10.51
CA THR A 204 18.06 3.08 -10.23
C THR A 204 18.60 1.82 -9.56
N ALA A 205 19.79 1.36 -9.95
CA ALA A 205 20.37 0.14 -9.39
C ALA A 205 20.84 0.36 -7.94
N GLU A 206 21.45 1.51 -7.65
CA GLU A 206 21.82 1.91 -6.30
C GLU A 206 20.61 2.16 -5.40
N ALA A 207 19.61 2.87 -5.92
CA ALA A 207 18.32 3.07 -5.25
C ALA A 207 17.66 1.73 -4.91
N GLY A 208 17.68 0.77 -5.83
CA GLY A 208 17.13 -0.56 -5.60
C GLY A 208 17.87 -1.34 -4.50
N ARG A 209 19.20 -1.28 -4.48
CA ARG A 209 20.01 -1.88 -3.39
C ARG A 209 19.68 -1.25 -2.03
N LEU A 210 19.57 0.07 -1.97
CA LEU A 210 19.23 0.79 -0.75
C LEU A 210 17.80 0.49 -0.28
N LEU A 211 16.84 0.48 -1.20
CA LEU A 211 15.44 0.12 -0.94
C LEU A 211 15.34 -1.30 -0.35
N LYS A 212 15.98 -2.29 -0.98
CA LYS A 212 15.99 -3.68 -0.48
C LYS A 212 16.56 -3.77 0.95
N LYS A 213 17.59 -2.99 1.26
CA LYS A 213 18.15 -2.90 2.61
C LYS A 213 17.17 -2.27 3.60
N ALA A 214 16.56 -1.13 3.24
CA ALA A 214 15.62 -0.39 4.09
C ALA A 214 14.34 -1.21 4.39
N ILE A 215 13.91 -2.02 3.43
CA ILE A 215 12.82 -2.98 3.62
C ILE A 215 13.15 -4.02 4.69
N ALA A 216 14.35 -4.61 4.61
CA ALA A 216 14.76 -5.71 5.50
C ALA A 216 15.19 -5.24 6.91
N GLN A 217 15.72 -4.02 7.03
CA GLN A 217 16.30 -3.51 8.28
C GLN A 217 15.78 -2.11 8.57
N LYS A 218 15.15 -1.93 9.74
CA LYS A 218 14.64 -0.62 10.15
C LYS A 218 15.82 0.33 10.33
N GLY A 219 15.96 1.24 9.37
CA GLY A 219 16.99 2.26 9.35
C GLY A 219 16.56 3.55 10.08
N PRO A 220 17.37 4.61 9.99
CA PRO A 220 16.95 5.95 10.39
C PRO A 220 15.96 6.55 9.39
N ALA A 221 15.21 7.55 9.85
CA ALA A 221 14.39 8.39 8.99
C ALA A 221 15.23 9.09 7.90
N PRO A 222 14.68 9.27 6.67
CA PRO A 222 13.31 8.90 6.27
C PRO A 222 13.17 7.47 5.74
N LEU A 223 14.27 6.71 5.58
CA LEU A 223 14.25 5.40 4.92
C LEU A 223 13.50 4.32 5.71
N ASP A 224 13.23 4.55 6.99
CA ASP A 224 12.40 3.67 7.80
C ASP A 224 10.94 3.57 7.30
N ALA A 225 10.49 4.48 6.44
CA ALA A 225 9.18 4.37 5.78
C ALA A 225 9.02 3.11 4.90
N PHE A 226 10.14 2.55 4.41
CA PHE A 226 10.12 1.32 3.60
C PHE A 226 10.16 0.04 4.44
N PHE A 227 10.42 0.16 5.75
CA PHE A 227 10.67 -1.01 6.58
C PHE A 227 9.46 -1.94 6.61
N GLY A 228 9.71 -3.22 6.29
CA GLY A 228 8.70 -4.27 6.33
C GLY A 228 7.74 -4.31 5.13
N LEU A 229 7.92 -3.47 4.10
CA LEU A 229 7.23 -3.65 2.82
C LEU A 229 7.64 -4.99 2.19
N ARG A 230 6.77 -5.56 1.36
CA ARG A 230 7.05 -6.78 0.62
C ARG A 230 7.06 -6.48 -0.88
N LEU A 231 8.08 -6.97 -1.57
CA LEU A 231 8.21 -6.89 -3.02
C LEU A 231 8.04 -8.28 -3.64
N ASP A 232 6.97 -8.96 -3.25
CA ASP A 232 6.55 -10.26 -3.76
C ASP A 232 5.01 -10.30 -3.89
N ASP A 233 4.49 -11.44 -4.33
CA ASP A 233 3.05 -11.61 -4.60
C ASP A 233 2.17 -11.58 -3.34
N ASP A 234 2.75 -11.56 -2.14
CA ASP A 234 2.05 -11.39 -0.88
C ASP A 234 2.04 -9.93 -0.41
N CYS A 235 2.44 -8.96 -1.24
CA CYS A 235 2.58 -7.56 -0.86
C CYS A 235 1.35 -6.90 -0.25
N ASP A 236 0.17 -7.51 -0.44
CA ASP A 236 -1.13 -7.03 0.03
C ASP A 236 -1.94 -8.11 0.78
N SER A 237 -1.31 -9.22 1.17
CA SER A 237 -1.93 -10.32 1.93
C SER A 237 -2.17 -9.94 3.40
N THR A 238 -3.06 -8.98 3.66
CA THR A 238 -3.38 -8.50 5.03
C THR A 238 -4.42 -9.38 5.74
N ARG A 239 -5.35 -10.00 5.01
CA ARG A 239 -6.48 -10.78 5.57
C ARG A 239 -6.04 -11.99 6.41
N ASN A 240 -4.89 -12.59 6.10
CA ASN A 240 -4.32 -13.71 6.85
C ASN A 240 -3.21 -13.26 7.83
N GLY A 241 -2.99 -11.95 7.97
CA GLY A 241 -1.93 -11.37 8.79
C GLY A 241 -0.51 -11.59 8.27
N ALA A 242 -0.33 -12.13 7.05
CA ALA A 242 0.98 -12.38 6.47
C ALA A 242 1.71 -11.07 6.14
N THR A 243 0.97 -10.01 5.84
CA THR A 243 1.50 -8.69 5.54
C THR A 243 1.02 -7.65 6.53
N LYS A 244 1.97 -7.00 7.19
CA LYS A 244 1.73 -5.90 8.15
C LYS A 244 1.79 -4.52 7.50
N HIS A 245 2.50 -4.38 6.39
CA HIS A 245 2.73 -3.12 5.69
C HIS A 245 2.37 -3.30 4.22
N PRO A 246 1.07 -3.17 3.86
CA PRO A 246 0.61 -3.40 2.50
C PRO A 246 1.16 -2.34 1.54
N LEU A 247 1.41 -2.76 0.29
CA LEU A 247 1.71 -1.81 -0.79
C LEU A 247 0.46 -1.04 -1.21
N GLY A 248 -0.70 -1.69 -1.30
CA GLY A 248 -1.96 -1.09 -1.75
C GLY A 248 -2.08 -1.04 -3.26
N LEU A 249 -1.98 -2.20 -3.92
CA LEU A 249 -2.06 -2.35 -5.38
C LEU A 249 -3.43 -2.81 -5.87
N GLN A 250 -4.46 -2.82 -5.00
CA GLN A 250 -5.83 -3.15 -5.40
C GLN A 250 -6.55 -1.87 -5.83
N TRP A 251 -6.72 -1.68 -7.12
CA TRP A 251 -7.35 -0.50 -7.71
C TRP A 251 -8.77 -0.81 -8.19
N SER A 252 -9.70 0.12 -7.96
CA SER A 252 -11.10 0.02 -8.38
C SER A 252 -11.73 1.41 -8.35
N ASP A 253 -12.46 1.76 -9.40
CA ASP A 253 -13.27 2.98 -9.47
C ASP A 253 -14.62 2.85 -8.78
N VAL A 254 -15.03 1.61 -8.47
CA VAL A 254 -16.19 1.28 -7.65
C VAL A 254 -15.74 1.03 -6.22
N LEU A 255 -16.23 1.83 -5.27
CA LEU A 255 -15.86 1.74 -3.86
C LEU A 255 -17.08 1.36 -3.01
N TYR A 256 -16.84 0.94 -1.77
CA TYR A 256 -17.91 0.69 -0.79
C TYR A 256 -18.64 1.99 -0.44
N PHE A 257 -17.91 3.10 -0.42
CA PHE A 257 -18.48 4.43 -0.24
C PHE A 257 -18.23 5.26 -1.50
N ASP A 258 -19.26 5.43 -2.32
CA ASP A 258 -19.19 6.33 -3.46
C ASP A 258 -19.51 7.77 -3.03
N LEU A 259 -18.79 8.73 -3.59
CA LEU A 259 -19.03 10.15 -3.35
C LEU A 259 -19.85 10.75 -4.49
N TRP A 260 -20.83 11.56 -4.15
CA TRP A 260 -21.54 12.36 -5.13
C TRP A 260 -20.69 13.52 -5.63
N ASN A 261 -20.65 13.69 -6.95
CA ASN A 261 -20.21 14.93 -7.56
C ASN A 261 -21.23 16.06 -7.28
N ARG A 262 -20.93 17.28 -7.73
CA ARG A 262 -21.78 18.45 -7.46
C ARG A 262 -23.21 18.27 -7.97
N ALA A 263 -23.38 17.83 -9.20
CA ALA A 263 -24.71 17.69 -9.80
C ALA A 263 -25.55 16.63 -9.06
N GLU A 264 -24.94 15.49 -8.70
CA GLU A 264 -25.57 14.44 -7.91
C GLU A 264 -25.94 14.94 -6.51
N PHE A 265 -25.01 15.62 -5.84
CA PHE A 265 -25.25 16.16 -4.50
C PHE A 265 -26.39 17.17 -4.47
N GLU A 266 -26.46 18.06 -5.48
CA GLU A 266 -27.55 19.02 -5.63
C GLU A 266 -28.90 18.35 -5.90
N ALA A 267 -28.91 17.29 -6.72
CA ALA A 267 -30.12 16.52 -7.02
C ALA A 267 -30.69 15.79 -5.79
N HIS A 268 -29.82 15.37 -4.87
CA HIS A 268 -30.19 14.63 -3.65
C HIS A 268 -30.27 15.50 -2.40
N ARG A 269 -30.15 16.84 -2.52
CA ARG A 269 -30.06 17.75 -1.37
C ARG A 269 -31.33 17.77 -0.52
N ASP A 270 -32.49 17.56 -1.14
CA ASP A 270 -33.80 17.59 -0.47
C ASP A 270 -34.19 16.22 0.16
N GLU A 271 -33.38 15.18 -0.04
CA GLU A 271 -33.58 13.83 0.53
C GLU A 271 -32.85 13.64 1.87
N ARG A 272 -32.17 14.68 2.38
CA ARG A 272 -31.33 14.65 3.59
C ARG A 272 -31.85 15.53 4.72
#